data_AF-A0A1V1NSQ7-F1
#
_entry.id   AF-A0A1V1NSQ7-F1
#
_cell.length_a   1.000
_cell.length_b   1.000
_cell.length_c   1.000
_cell.angle_alpha   90.00
_cell.angle_beta   90.00
_cell.angle_gamma   90.00
#
_symmetry.space_group_name_H-M   'P 1'
#
loop_
_entity.id
_entity.type
_entity.pdbx_description
1 polymer ?
#
loop_
_entity_poly.entity_id
_entity_poly.type
_entity_poly.pdbx_seq_one_letter_code
_entity_poly.pdbx_strand_id
1 'polypeptide(L)'
;MKKQVVHVFKEKGEEVMNYWIEEGEKRGRELGILEGTRGMVLEALKTKFNSVSNAIENIIQDIKDRNTLSNLHREAILSNNLNEFQLRLEACR
;
A
#
# COMPACT_ATOMS: atom_id res chain seq x y z
N MET A 1 -45.80 -2.66 20.58
CA MET A 1 -45.47 -2.77 19.13
C MET A 1 -44.63 -1.61 18.60
N LYS A 2 -45.09 -0.35 18.55
CA LYS A 2 -44.32 0.75 17.91
C LYS A 2 -42.90 0.98 18.47
N LYS A 3 -42.71 0.92 19.80
CA LYS A 3 -41.38 1.07 20.44
C LYS A 3 -40.40 -0.05 20.10
N GLN A 4 -40.89 -1.28 19.94
CA GLN A 4 -40.07 -2.45 19.62
C GLN A 4 -39.55 -2.38 18.19
N VAL A 5 -40.39 -1.96 17.24
CA VAL A 5 -39.99 -1.77 15.84
C VAL A 5 -38.92 -0.69 15.74
N VAL A 6 -39.08 0.47 16.40
CA VAL A 6 -38.08 1.54 16.41
C VAL A 6 -36.74 1.10 17.01
N HIS A 7 -36.77 0.26 18.05
CA HIS A 7 -35.56 -0.27 18.66
C HIS A 7 -34.78 -1.17 17.71
N VAL A 8 -35.48 -2.13 17.07
CA VAL A 8 -34.87 -3.05 16.09
C VAL A 8 -34.28 -2.31 14.88
N PHE A 9 -34.92 -1.24 14.40
CA PHE A 9 -34.36 -0.42 13.31
C PHE A 9 -33.09 0.32 13.73
N LYS A 10 -33.03 0.83 14.96
CA LYS A 10 -31.85 1.53 15.48
C LYS A 10 -30.67 0.56 15.65
N GLU A 11 -30.89 -0.60 16.25
CA GLU A 11 -29.87 -1.64 16.43
C GLU A 11 -29.30 -2.11 15.08
N LYS A 12 -30.15 -2.41 14.10
CA LYS A 12 -29.69 -2.76 12.75
C LYS A 12 -28.91 -1.64 12.05
N GLY A 13 -29.28 -0.39 12.30
CA GLY A 13 -28.54 0.77 11.79
C GLY A 13 -27.14 0.86 12.40
N GLU A 14 -27.01 0.62 13.70
CA GLU A 14 -25.73 0.59 14.42
C GLU A 14 -24.84 -0.57 13.94
N GLU A 15 -25.40 -1.76 13.73
CA GLU A 15 -24.66 -2.91 13.17
C GLU A 15 -24.08 -2.61 11.78
N VAL A 16 -24.89 -2.06 10.86
CA VAL A 16 -24.43 -1.70 9.52
C VAL A 16 -23.34 -0.62 9.59
N MET A 17 -23.52 0.39 10.44
CA MET A 17 -22.53 1.44 10.63
C MET A 17 -21.18 0.88 11.12
N ASN A 18 -21.21 0.01 12.13
CA ASN A 18 -20.01 -0.62 12.67
C ASN A 18 -19.29 -1.47 11.60
N TYR A 19 -20.03 -2.24 10.81
CA TYR A 19 -19.46 -3.00 9.70
C TYR A 19 -18.70 -2.11 8.70
N TRP A 20 -19.26 -0.97 8.30
CA TRP A 20 -18.58 -0.06 7.37
C TRP A 20 -17.37 0.64 7.99
N ILE A 21 -17.39 0.93 9.30
CA ILE A 21 -16.23 1.45 10.02
C ILE A 21 -15.10 0.42 10.01
N GLU A 22 -15.39 -0.83 10.40
CA GLU A 22 -14.41 -1.92 10.42
C GLU A 22 -13.81 -2.20 9.04
N GLU A 23 -14.64 -2.25 8.00
CA GLU A 23 -14.20 -2.41 6.61
C GLU A 23 -13.34 -1.22 6.14
N GLY A 24 -13.72 0.00 6.55
CA GLY A 24 -12.96 1.22 6.27
C GLY A 24 -11.57 1.20 6.91
N GLU A 25 -11.49 0.85 8.20
CA GLU A 25 -10.24 0.73 8.93
C GLU A 25 -9.33 -0.36 8.33
N LYS A 26 -9.91 -1.51 7.97
CA LYS A 26 -9.18 -2.60 7.34
C LYS A 26 -8.58 -2.17 6.00
N ARG A 27 -9.39 -1.59 5.11
CA ARG A 27 -8.92 -1.08 3.81
C ARG A 27 -7.88 0.03 3.97
N GLY A 28 -8.11 0.96 4.90
CA GLY A 28 -7.18 2.03 5.21
C GLY A 28 -5.82 1.51 5.66
N ARG A 29 -5.81 0.48 6.51
CA ARG A 29 -4.57 -0.19 6.95
C ARG A 29 -3.85 -0.88 5.78
N GLU A 30 -4.58 -1.61 4.95
CA GLU A 30 -4.01 -2.30 3.79
C GLU A 30 -3.40 -1.31 2.78
N LEU A 31 -4.11 -0.22 2.46
CA LEU A 31 -3.61 0.85 1.60
C LEU A 31 -2.41 1.57 2.22
N GLY A 32 -2.46 1.90 3.52
CA GLY A 32 -1.36 2.56 4.21
C GLY A 32 -0.07 1.72 4.23
N ILE A 33 -0.19 0.40 4.40
CA ILE A 33 0.95 -0.51 4.30
C ILE A 33 1.52 -0.51 2.87
N LEU A 34 0.67 -0.54 1.86
CA LEU A 34 1.09 -0.54 0.46
C LEU A 34 1.83 0.76 0.09
N GLU A 35 1.24 1.91 0.39
CA GLU A 35 1.86 3.23 0.17
C GLU A 35 3.15 3.40 0.96
N GLY A 36 3.16 2.96 2.23
CA GLY A 36 4.36 2.98 3.06
C GLY A 36 5.49 2.15 2.46
N THR A 37 5.17 0.96 1.94
CA THR A 37 6.18 0.09 1.30
C THR A 37 6.75 0.72 0.03
N ARG A 38 5.92 1.38 -0.80
CA ARG A 38 6.41 2.15 -1.97
C ARG A 38 7.34 3.27 -1.54
N GLY A 39 6.97 4.03 -0.51
CA GLY A 39 7.80 5.07 0.08
C GLY A 39 9.17 4.52 0.50
N MET A 40 9.21 3.38 1.18
CA MET A 40 10.46 2.75 1.62
C MET A 40 11.38 2.36 0.43
N VAL A 41 10.82 1.82 -0.66
CA VAL A 41 11.61 1.54 -1.88
C VAL A 41 12.23 2.83 -2.41
N LEU A 42 11.42 3.88 -2.58
CA LEU A 42 11.88 5.16 -3.13
C LEU A 42 12.91 5.86 -2.24
N GLU A 43 12.70 5.86 -0.93
CA GLU A 43 13.64 6.44 0.03
C GLU A 43 14.98 5.69 0.02
N ALA A 44 14.97 4.36 -0.05
CA ALA A 44 16.20 3.57 -0.17
C ALA A 44 16.97 3.92 -1.46
N LEU A 45 16.28 4.01 -2.60
CA LEU A 45 16.90 4.38 -3.87
C LEU A 45 17.46 5.81 -3.84
N LYS A 46 16.69 6.78 -3.35
CA LYS A 46 17.11 8.19 -3.25
C LYS A 46 18.28 8.35 -2.29
N THR A 47 18.28 7.63 -1.18
CA THR A 47 19.39 7.63 -0.21
C THR A 47 20.66 7.05 -0.82
N LYS A 48 20.56 5.97 -1.60
CA LYS A 48 21.73 5.27 -2.14
C LYS A 48 22.28 5.94 -3.42
N PHE A 49 21.40 6.49 -4.25
CA PHE A 49 21.75 6.93 -5.60
C PHE A 49 21.54 8.44 -5.84
N ASN A 50 21.25 9.21 -4.79
CA ASN A 50 20.93 10.66 -4.76
C ASN A 50 19.68 11.10 -5.52
N SER A 51 19.31 10.43 -6.61
CA SER A 51 18.13 10.75 -7.41
C SER A 51 17.60 9.51 -8.13
N VAL A 52 16.30 9.52 -8.40
CA VAL A 52 15.60 8.47 -9.14
C VAL A 52 14.78 9.16 -10.23
N SER A 53 14.72 8.57 -11.42
CA SER A 53 13.93 9.14 -12.51
C SER A 53 12.44 8.96 -12.26
N ASN A 54 11.63 9.92 -12.73
CA ASN A 54 10.16 9.84 -12.64
C ASN A 54 9.60 8.55 -13.29
N ALA A 55 10.31 8.00 -14.29
CA ALA A 55 9.91 6.74 -14.92
C ALA A 55 9.96 5.57 -13.93
N ILE A 56 11.04 5.45 -13.15
CA ILE A 56 11.17 4.42 -12.11
C ILE A 56 10.15 4.67 -10.98
N GLU A 57 9.97 5.92 -10.57
CA GLU A 57 8.99 6.27 -9.54
C GLU A 57 7.58 5.84 -9.93
N ASN A 58 7.14 6.18 -11.16
CA ASN A 58 5.82 5.81 -11.66
C ASN A 58 5.62 4.30 -11.71
N ILE A 59 6.63 3.54 -12.14
CA ILE A 59 6.55 2.07 -12.16
C ILE A 59 6.34 1.53 -10.74
N ILE A 60 7.09 2.03 -9.75
CA ILE A 60 6.96 1.60 -8.34
C ILE A 60 5.57 1.95 -7.79
N GLN A 61 5.04 3.14 -8.14
CA GLN A 61 3.72 3.59 -7.71
C GLN A 61 2.59 2.72 -8.28
N ASP A 62 2.75 2.18 -9.49
CA ASP A 62 1.76 1.32 -10.12
C ASP A 62 1.71 -0.12 -9.54
N ILE A 63 2.73 -0.55 -8.80
CA ILE A 63 2.77 -1.90 -8.21
C ILE A 63 1.75 -2.02 -7.08
N LYS A 64 0.86 -3.02 -7.18
CA LYS A 64 -0.21 -3.30 -6.20
C LYS A 64 0.10 -4.45 -5.25
N ASP A 65 1.10 -5.26 -5.56
CA ASP A 65 1.50 -6.39 -4.72
C ASP A 65 2.56 -5.98 -3.71
N ARG A 66 2.21 -6.12 -2.43
CA ARG A 66 3.10 -5.79 -1.30
C ARG A 66 4.37 -6.65 -1.29
N ASN A 67 4.29 -7.91 -1.69
CA ASN A 67 5.45 -8.80 -1.65
C ASN A 67 6.48 -8.40 -2.71
N THR A 68 6.03 -8.06 -3.91
CA THR A 68 6.83 -7.45 -4.96
C THR A 68 7.52 -6.18 -4.47
N LEU A 69 6.79 -5.27 -3.82
CA LEU A 69 7.41 -4.05 -3.25
C LEU A 69 8.42 -4.35 -2.13
N SER A 70 8.14 -5.33 -1.28
CA SER A 70 9.06 -5.75 -0.21
C SER A 70 10.34 -6.36 -0.78
N ASN A 71 10.24 -7.11 -1.88
CA ASN A 71 11.40 -7.61 -2.62
C ASN A 71 12.20 -6.47 -3.23
N LEU A 72 11.53 -5.53 -3.92
CA LEU A 72 12.19 -4.37 -4.50
C LEU A 72 12.87 -3.50 -3.46
N HIS A 73 12.31 -3.36 -2.25
CA HIS A 73 12.97 -2.64 -1.17
C HIS A 73 14.31 -3.30 -0.78
N ARG A 74 14.36 -4.64 -0.72
CA ARG A 74 15.62 -5.37 -0.52
C ARG A 74 16.57 -5.18 -1.69
N GLU A 75 16.09 -5.27 -2.92
CA GLU A 75 16.92 -5.04 -4.11
C GLU A 75 17.48 -3.60 -4.16
N ALA A 76 16.72 -2.59 -3.73
CA ALA A 76 17.19 -1.21 -3.64
C ALA A 76 18.36 -1.07 -2.65
N ILE A 77 18.32 -1.78 -1.53
CA ILE A 77 19.42 -1.82 -0.55
C ILE A 77 20.64 -2.57 -1.11
N LEU A 78 20.42 -3.67 -1.85
CA LEU A 78 21.50 -4.57 -2.31
C LEU A 78 22.17 -4.13 -3.61
N SER A 79 21.43 -3.53 -4.56
CA SER A 79 21.93 -3.17 -5.90
C SER A 79 23.07 -2.16 -5.83
N ASN A 80 24.18 -2.37 -6.55
CA ASN A 80 25.33 -1.47 -6.48
C ASN A 80 25.13 -0.16 -7.26
N ASN A 81 24.21 -0.16 -8.21
CA ASN A 81 23.88 0.98 -9.07
C ASN A 81 22.41 0.90 -9.51
N LEU A 82 21.90 2.01 -10.08
CA LEU A 82 20.52 2.09 -10.55
C LEU A 82 20.19 1.10 -11.69
N ASN A 83 21.16 0.75 -12.54
CA ASN A 83 20.92 -0.17 -13.64
C ASN A 83 20.63 -1.59 -13.13
N GLU A 84 21.38 -2.06 -12.13
CA GLU A 84 21.12 -3.34 -11.46
C GLU A 84 19.71 -3.39 -10.86
N PHE A 85 19.30 -2.32 -10.16
CA PHE A 85 17.96 -2.22 -9.63
C PHE A 85 16.90 -2.23 -10.73
N GLN A 86 17.13 -1.49 -11.81
CA GLN A 86 16.19 -1.37 -12.91
C GLN A 86 15.94 -2.72 -13.61
N LEU A 87 16.98 -3.55 -13.78
CA LEU A 87 16.82 -4.91 -14.30
C LEU A 87 15.90 -5.77 -13.42
N ARG A 88 15.98 -5.60 -12.09
CA ARG A 88 15.08 -6.30 -11.14
C ARG A 88 13.66 -5.77 -11.20
N LEU A 89 13.50 -4.45 -11.33
CA LEU A 89 12.21 -3.80 -11.48
C LEU A 89 11.49 -4.27 -12.75
N GLU A 90 12.21 -4.37 -13.87
CA GLU A 90 11.68 -4.85 -15.14
C GLU A 90 11.26 -6.32 -15.09
N ALA A 91 11.96 -7.15 -14.31
CA ALA A 91 11.59 -8.55 -14.10
C ALA A 91 10.33 -8.75 -13.22
N CYS A 92 9.85 -7.69 -12.56
CA CYS A 92 8.63 -7.72 -11.75
C CYS A 92 7.36 -7.33 -12.55
N ARG A 93 7.52 -6.90 -13.81
CA ARG A 93 6.41 -6.71 -14.76
C ARG A 93 6.00 -8.04 -15.38
#